data_AF-A0A552AG86-F1
#
_entry.id   AF-A0A552AG86-F1
#
_cell.length_a   1.000
_cell.length_b   1.000
_cell.length_c   1.000
_cell.angle_alpha   90.00
_cell.angle_beta   90.00
_cell.angle_gamma   90.00
#
_symmetry.space_group_name_H-M   'P 1'
#
loop_
_entity.id
_entity.type
_entity.pdbx_description
1 polymer ?
#
loop_
_entity_poly.entity_id
_entity_poly.type
_entity_poly.pdbx_seq_one_letter_code
_entity_poly.pdbx_strand_id
1 'polypeptide(L)'
;MKTLEFLSELNAAPQGWGFWIDRQQIEANHVGQYSFENDRLPKSFVHIGSLAELAHQRQKYILSHLDSNGNVEQLAQEWAQTLLANLTT
;
A
#
# COMPACT_ATOMS: atom_id res chain seq x y z
N MET A 1 8.01 -3.54 6.72
CA MET A 1 6.90 -4.40 6.23
C MET A 1 7.42 -5.24 5.08
N LYS A 2 6.98 -6.50 4.92
CA LYS A 2 7.35 -7.28 3.74
C LYS A 2 6.49 -6.86 2.54
N THR A 3 7.14 -6.45 1.45
CA THR A 3 6.50 -6.00 0.20
C THR A 3 5.42 -6.96 -0.32
N LEU A 4 5.62 -8.27 -0.15
CA LEU A 4 4.66 -9.29 -0.60
C LEU A 4 3.36 -9.31 0.21
N GLU A 5 3.43 -9.08 1.52
CA GLU A 5 2.24 -9.02 2.38
C GLU A 5 1.37 -7.83 1.98
N PHE A 6 1.99 -6.66 1.77
CA PHE A 6 1.29 -5.47 1.24
C PHE A 6 0.61 -5.72 -0.10
N LEU A 7 1.32 -6.33 -1.05
CA LEU A 7 0.76 -6.66 -2.36
C LEU A 7 -0.41 -7.66 -2.25
N SER A 8 -0.36 -8.59 -1.29
CA SER A 8 -1.45 -9.51 -1.01
C SER A 8 -2.69 -8.78 -0.50
N GLU A 9 -2.54 -7.85 0.45
CA GLU A 9 -3.65 -7.06 0.99
C GLU A 9 -4.36 -6.24 -0.09
N LEU A 10 -3.62 -5.67 -1.04
CA LEU A 10 -4.21 -4.92 -2.17
C LEU A 10 -5.12 -5.77 -3.06
N ASN A 11 -4.87 -7.08 -3.14
CA ASN A 11 -5.65 -7.97 -4.00
C ASN A 11 -6.80 -8.66 -3.25
N ALA A 12 -6.68 -8.83 -1.92
CA ALA A 12 -7.58 -9.68 -1.14
C ALA A 12 -8.56 -8.89 -0.26
N ALA A 13 -8.27 -7.64 0.09
CA ALA A 13 -9.08 -6.91 1.04
C ALA A 13 -10.43 -6.44 0.45
N PRO A 14 -11.50 -6.37 1.26
CA PRO A 14 -12.80 -5.88 0.81
C PRO A 14 -12.77 -4.41 0.38
N GLN A 15 -13.68 -4.03 -0.52
CA GLN A 15 -13.87 -2.63 -0.87
C GLN A 15 -14.19 -1.78 0.36
N GLY A 16 -13.70 -0.53 0.37
CA GLY A 16 -13.87 0.40 1.49
C GLY A 16 -12.82 0.27 2.60
N TRP A 17 -11.87 -0.65 2.45
CA TRP A 17 -10.74 -0.79 3.37
C TRP A 17 -9.58 0.13 2.97
N GLY A 18 -8.89 0.64 3.98
CA GLY A 18 -7.71 1.47 3.88
C GLY A 18 -6.48 0.79 4.45
N PHE A 19 -5.34 1.44 4.25
CA PHE A 19 -4.06 1.03 4.76
C PHE A 19 -3.49 2.11 5.67
N TRP A 20 -2.96 1.70 6.82
CA TRP A 20 -2.26 2.59 7.76
C TRP A 20 -0.86 2.07 8.04
N ILE A 21 0.05 3.00 8.28
CA ILE A 21 1.43 2.70 8.71
C ILE A 21 1.71 3.46 9.99
N ASP A 22 2.35 2.80 10.96
CA ASP A 22 2.90 3.48 12.12
C ASP A 22 4.14 4.30 11.69
N ARG A 23 4.09 5.61 11.86
CA ARG A 23 5.21 6.52 11.55
C ARG A 23 6.48 6.26 12.36
N GLN A 24 6.35 5.67 13.54
CA GLN A 24 7.47 5.36 14.43
C GLN A 24 8.04 3.97 14.13
N GLN A 25 7.23 3.06 13.57
CA GLN A 25 7.61 1.70 13.22
C GLN A 25 6.94 1.27 11.92
N ILE A 26 7.59 1.55 10.79
CA ILE A 26 7.00 1.35 9.45
C ILE A 26 6.72 -0.13 9.13
N GLU A 27 7.29 -1.04 9.92
CA GLU A 27 6.94 -2.46 9.85
C GLU A 27 5.56 -2.77 10.45
N ALA A 28 5.11 -1.98 11.41
CA ALA A 28 3.76 -2.02 11.94
C ALA A 28 2.81 -1.30 10.96
N ASN A 29 1.89 -2.08 10.41
CA ASN A 29 0.85 -1.62 9.51
C ASN A 29 -0.51 -2.16 9.97
N HIS A 30 -1.57 -1.52 9.46
CA HIS A 30 -2.94 -1.94 9.73
C HIS A 30 -3.78 -1.85 8.47
N VAL A 31 -4.70 -2.80 8.32
CA VAL A 31 -5.66 -2.89 7.22
C VAL A 31 -7.05 -3.00 7.81
N GLY A 32 -7.94 -2.07 7.44
CA GLY A 32 -9.26 -1.99 8.05
C GLY A 32 -10.16 -0.92 7.42
N GLN A 33 -11.37 -0.74 7.94
CA GLN A 33 -12.31 0.24 7.39
C GLN A 33 -12.01 1.65 7.89
N TYR A 34 -11.88 2.62 6.97
CA TYR A 34 -11.47 3.98 7.32
C TYR A 34 -12.35 4.63 8.39
N SER A 35 -13.67 4.53 8.23
CA SER A 35 -14.66 5.10 9.16
C SER A 35 -14.59 4.54 10.58
N PHE A 36 -13.93 3.39 10.78
CA PHE A 36 -13.86 2.71 12.07
C PHE A 36 -12.46 2.79 12.68
N GLU A 37 -11.43 2.60 11.86
CA GLU A 37 -10.04 2.52 12.32
C GLU A 37 -9.45 3.90 12.64
N ASN A 38 -9.89 4.94 11.93
CA ASN A 38 -9.34 6.28 12.10
C ASN A 38 -9.47 6.84 13.53
N ASP A 39 -10.51 6.41 14.27
CA ASP A 39 -10.73 6.82 15.66
C ASP A 39 -10.14 5.85 16.70
N ARG A 40 -9.73 4.65 16.26
CA ARG A 40 -9.29 3.56 17.15
C ARG A 40 -7.79 3.34 17.14
N LEU A 41 -7.15 3.61 16.00
CA LEU A 41 -5.72 3.43 15.88
C LEU A 41 -4.96 4.53 16.67
N PRO A 42 -3.78 4.19 17.21
CA PRO A 42 -2.91 5.18 17.81
C PRO A 42 -2.61 6.31 16.83
N LYS A 43 -2.42 7.54 17.33
CA LYS A 43 -2.10 8.72 16.48
C LYS A 43 -0.79 8.58 15.68
N SER A 44 0.05 7.61 16.02
CA SER A 44 1.25 7.27 15.25
C SER A 44 0.91 6.64 13.90
N PHE A 45 -0.24 5.97 13.79
CA PHE A 45 -0.72 5.40 12.54
C PHE A 45 -1.30 6.47 11.64
N VAL A 46 -0.81 6.49 10.40
CA VAL A 46 -1.29 7.41 9.38
C VAL A 46 -1.89 6.63 8.23
N HIS A 47 -3.09 7.06 7.84
CA HIS A 47 -3.79 6.52 6.69
C HIS A 47 -3.06 6.95 5.42
N ILE A 48 -2.61 5.99 4.62
CA ILE A 48 -1.88 6.27 3.38
C ILE A 48 -2.78 6.22 2.13
N GLY A 49 -3.97 5.62 2.25
CA GLY A 49 -4.94 5.56 1.16
C GLY A 49 -5.85 4.35 1.25
N SER A 50 -6.92 4.37 0.46
CA SER A 50 -7.78 3.19 0.30
C SER A 50 -7.06 2.10 -0.49
N LEU A 51 -7.33 0.83 -0.22
CA LEU A 51 -6.69 -0.27 -0.94
C LEU A 51 -7.06 -0.27 -2.42
N ALA A 52 -8.27 0.18 -2.76
CA ALA A 52 -8.70 0.37 -4.15
C ALA A 52 -7.88 1.46 -4.86
N GLU A 53 -7.63 2.58 -4.20
CA GLU A 53 -6.80 3.66 -4.73
C GLU A 53 -5.35 3.21 -4.91
N LEU A 54 -4.79 2.53 -3.92
CA LEU A 54 -3.43 1.99 -3.98
C LEU A 54 -3.29 0.93 -5.08
N ALA A 55 -4.28 0.04 -5.25
CA ALA A 55 -4.31 -0.94 -6.33
C ALA A 55 -4.40 -0.25 -7.71
N HIS A 56 -5.17 0.83 -7.82
CA HIS A 56 -5.25 1.62 -9.04
C HIS A 56 -3.93 2.32 -9.37
N GLN A 57 -3.27 2.92 -8.38
CA GLN A 57 -1.95 3.55 -8.54
C GLN A 57 -0.89 2.53 -8.98
N ARG A 58 -0.89 1.34 -8.38
CA ARG A 58 -0.04 0.21 -8.82
C ARG A 58 -0.29 -0.14 -10.28
N GLN A 59 -1.55 -0.33 -10.68
CA GLN A 59 -1.89 -0.68 -12.05
C GLN A 59 -1.45 0.41 -13.04
N LYS A 60 -1.66 1.67 -12.69
CA LYS A 60 -1.22 2.81 -13.50
C LYS A 60 0.30 2.82 -13.68
N TYR A 61 1.06 2.56 -12.62
CA TYR A 61 2.51 2.46 -12.67
C TYR A 61 2.98 1.31 -13.58
N ILE A 62 2.39 0.12 -13.42
CA ILE A 62 2.72 -1.04 -14.26
C ILE A 62 2.46 -0.71 -15.74
N LEU A 63 1.30 -0.14 -16.07
CA LEU A 63 0.95 0.20 -17.45
C LEU A 63 1.89 1.25 -18.06
N SER A 64 2.38 2.21 -17.27
CA SER A 64 3.31 3.23 -17.77
C SER A 64 4.75 2.73 -17.96
N HIS A 65 5.11 1.58 -17.39
CA HIS A 65 6.45 1.00 -17.44
C HIS A 65 6.51 -0.36 -18.17
N LEU A 66 5.38 -0.85 -18.68
CA LEU A 66 5.26 -2.14 -19.35
C LEU A 66 6.06 -2.19 -20.67
N ASP A 67 6.15 -1.05 -21.38
CA ASP A 67 6.88 -0.94 -22.65
C ASP A 67 8.42 -1.09 -22.48
N SER A 68 8.91 -1.11 -21.25
CA SER A 68 10.34 -1.11 -20.89
C SER A 68 10.95 -2.51 -20.64
N ASN A 69 10.33 -3.60 -21.13
CA ASN A 69 10.71 -5.01 -20.90
C ASN A 69 10.58 -5.52 -19.42
N GLY A 70 9.94 -4.78 -18.53
CA GLY A 70 9.69 -5.22 -17.16
C GLY A 70 8.52 -6.22 -17.08
N ASN A 71 8.71 -7.34 -16.37
CA ASN A 71 7.57 -8.22 -16.04
C ASN A 71 6.68 -7.52 -15.00
N VAL A 72 5.36 -7.66 -15.14
CA VAL A 72 4.31 -7.18 -14.21
C VAL A 72 4.66 -7.44 -12.74
N GLU A 73 5.18 -8.61 -12.40
CA GLU A 73 5.53 -8.93 -11.00
C GLU A 73 6.68 -8.06 -10.47
N GLN A 74 7.71 -7.84 -11.29
CA GLN A 74 8.84 -6.99 -10.91
C GLN A 74 8.39 -5.53 -10.76
N LEU A 75 7.58 -5.02 -11.70
CA LEU A 75 7.04 -3.67 -11.64
C LEU A 75 6.12 -3.45 -10.44
N ALA A 76 5.32 -4.46 -10.07
CA ALA A 76 4.49 -4.41 -8.87
C ALA A 76 5.34 -4.34 -7.59
N GLN A 77 6.42 -5.10 -7.52
CA GLN A 77 7.36 -5.06 -6.40
C GLN A 77 8.12 -3.73 -6.33
N GLU A 78 8.61 -3.24 -7.46
CA GLU A 78 9.30 -1.95 -7.56
C GLU A 78 8.40 -0.82 -7.07
N TRP A 79 7.17 -0.73 -7.58
CA TRP A 79 6.20 0.27 -7.14
C TRP A 79 5.96 0.21 -5.63
N ALA A 80 5.73 -0.98 -5.08
CA ALA A 80 5.49 -1.15 -3.66
C ALA A 80 6.72 -0.75 -2.83
N GLN A 81 7.93 -1.09 -3.26
CA GLN A 81 9.17 -0.66 -2.59
C GLN A 81 9.34 0.85 -2.63
N THR A 82 9.11 1.50 -3.78
CA THR A 82 9.16 2.96 -3.91
C THR A 82 8.14 3.65 -3.02
N LEU A 83 6.89 3.17 -3.02
CA LEU A 83 5.84 3.71 -2.16
C LEU A 83 6.25 3.65 -0.69
N LEU A 84 6.73 2.50 -0.23
CA LEU A 84 7.13 2.31 1.16
C LEU A 84 8.36 3.14 1.53
N ALA A 85 9.34 3.27 0.63
CA ALA A 85 10.51 4.12 0.85
C ALA A 85 10.10 5.60 0.97
N ASN A 86 9.19 6.09 0.13
CA ASN A 86 8.69 7.47 0.21
C ASN A 86 7.93 7.76 1.51
N LEU A 87 7.36 6.72 2.14
CA LEU A 87 6.71 6.85 3.45
C LEU A 87 7.71 6.88 4.62
N THR A 88 8.97 6.51 4.37
CA THR A 88 10.07 6.52 5.36
C THR A 88 10.92 7.79 5.34
N THR A 89 10.70 8.69 4.36
CA THR A 89 11.52 9.88 4.12
C THR A 89 10.79 11.14 4.58
#